data_AF-A0A7H5F3M2-F1
#
_entry.id   AF-A0A7H5F3M2-F1
#
_cell.length_a   1.000
_cell.length_b   1.000
_cell.length_c   1.000
_cell.angle_alpha   90.00
_cell.angle_beta   90.00
_cell.angle_gamma   90.00
#
_symmetry.space_group_name_H-M   'P 1'
#
loop_
_entity.id
_entity.type
_entity.pdbx_description
1 polymer ?
#
loop_
_entity_poly.entity_id
_entity_poly.type
_entity_poly.pdbx_seq_one_letter_code
_entity_poly.pdbx_strand_id
1 'polypeptide(L)'
;MQRLLMTLLAVLVLSTAAMAQRGKGGMDLRQLDLTEEQKTEIKAIREAAKAKAQALRPAEGEAPDREALRAIKEETQTAMMKVLTAEQRAQLETQRAARKEAWEQVDKKAMRAELKEHREEEVMPVLRAARAQLDAFIDAEDKVTIDRLREVFADRAGKKAMHPRGGHRAPAQGEKAEARREKMEAWRAEHEEDIATLKALTEKYREDISRIRERLAPQMKTWGEEKRAIVNEYLPEELQRGEKPRRTRENAREKKGKTRERRGGKGAAGFLLMKT
;
A
#
# COMPACT_ATOMS: atom_id res chain seq x y z
N MET A 1 65.66 -6.40 7.51
CA MET A 1 65.47 -7.83 7.83
C MET A 1 64.87 -7.97 9.23
N GLN A 2 63.55 -8.12 9.33
CA GLN A 2 62.87 -8.84 10.41
C GLN A 2 61.51 -9.29 9.87
N ARG A 3 61.20 -10.56 10.14
CA ARG A 3 60.25 -11.48 9.50
C ARG A 3 58.80 -11.12 9.91
N LEU A 4 57.83 -11.06 9.00
CA LEU A 4 56.93 -12.15 8.55
C LEU A 4 56.11 -12.85 9.66
N LEU A 5 54.79 -12.92 9.43
CA LEU A 5 53.76 -13.89 9.90
C LEU A 5 53.06 -13.73 11.27
N MET A 6 51.77 -13.34 11.23
CA MET A 6 50.60 -13.97 11.91
C MET A 6 49.36 -13.04 11.75
N THR A 7 48.55 -13.12 10.69
CA THR A 7 47.30 -13.91 10.56
C THR A 7 46.59 -14.29 11.86
N LEU A 8 45.41 -13.72 12.13
CA LEU A 8 44.11 -14.40 12.34
C LEU A 8 43.04 -13.34 12.67
N LEU A 9 42.05 -13.09 11.81
CA LEU A 9 40.77 -13.79 11.70
C LEU A 9 39.77 -13.46 12.83
N ALA A 10 38.93 -12.44 12.60
CA ALA A 10 37.63 -12.30 13.24
C ALA A 10 36.69 -11.45 12.35
N VAL A 11 36.40 -11.94 11.14
CA VAL A 11 35.26 -11.45 10.36
C VAL A 11 34.02 -12.14 10.94
N LEU A 12 33.38 -11.45 11.89
CA LEU A 12 32.15 -11.88 12.53
C LEU A 12 30.99 -11.79 11.52
N VAL A 13 30.65 -12.92 10.92
CA VAL A 13 29.45 -13.08 10.08
C VAL A 13 28.22 -13.09 10.99
N LEU A 14 27.61 -11.92 11.20
CA LEU A 14 26.18 -11.85 11.57
C LEU A 14 25.33 -11.82 10.30
N SER A 15 25.07 -13.01 9.77
CA SER A 15 24.02 -13.25 8.79
C SER A 15 22.64 -13.17 9.47
N THR A 16 22.19 -11.95 9.78
CA THR A 16 20.77 -11.71 10.08
C THR A 16 20.02 -11.46 8.77
N ALA A 17 19.11 -12.39 8.47
CA ALA A 17 18.19 -12.32 7.37
C ALA A 17 17.27 -11.10 7.50
N ALA A 18 17.57 -10.04 6.75
CA ALA A 18 16.67 -8.91 6.55
C ALA A 18 16.41 -8.69 5.06
N MET A 19 15.94 -9.73 4.36
CA MET A 19 15.51 -9.59 2.96
C MET A 19 14.11 -8.98 2.84
N ALA A 20 14.07 -7.85 2.13
CA ALA A 20 13.02 -7.39 1.22
C ALA A 20 11.74 -6.79 1.82
N GLN A 21 11.82 -5.50 2.18
CA GLN A 21 10.68 -4.58 2.07
C GLN A 21 10.78 -3.82 0.75
N ARG A 22 10.47 -4.48 -0.38
CA ARG A 22 10.53 -3.83 -1.71
C ARG A 22 9.18 -3.22 -2.07
N GLY A 23 9.13 -1.89 -2.04
CA GLY A 23 8.02 -1.11 -2.57
C GLY A 23 7.88 -1.28 -4.09
N LYS A 24 6.68 -0.99 -4.58
CA LYS A 24 6.27 -1.03 -5.99
C LYS A 24 7.03 0.08 -6.75
N GLY A 25 8.29 -0.16 -7.11
CA GLY A 25 9.13 0.81 -7.82
C GLY A 25 10.65 0.65 -7.71
N GLY A 26 11.16 -0.37 -7.03
CA GLY A 26 12.59 -0.70 -7.04
C GLY A 26 12.91 -1.71 -8.14
N MET A 27 13.97 -1.44 -8.91
CA MET A 27 14.59 -2.32 -9.91
C MET A 27 14.62 -3.79 -9.46
N ASP A 28 14.01 -4.75 -10.15
CA ASP A 28 14.07 -6.15 -9.70
C ASP A 28 15.44 -6.72 -10.07
N LEU A 29 16.18 -7.25 -9.09
CA LEU A 29 17.54 -7.79 -9.30
C LEU A 29 17.58 -9.32 -9.04
N ARG A 30 16.42 -9.96 -8.83
CA ARG A 30 16.36 -11.36 -8.41
C ARG A 30 16.71 -12.35 -9.53
N GLN A 31 16.56 -11.93 -10.78
CA GLN A 31 16.84 -12.71 -11.97
C GLN A 31 18.25 -12.40 -12.54
N LEU A 32 19.06 -11.63 -11.80
CA LEU A 32 20.45 -11.41 -12.15
C LEU A 32 21.31 -12.33 -11.29
N ASP A 33 22.25 -13.02 -11.91
CA ASP A 33 23.26 -13.83 -11.23
C ASP A 33 24.30 -12.90 -10.59
N LEU A 34 23.91 -12.30 -9.46
CA LEU A 34 24.77 -11.39 -8.70
C LEU A 34 25.83 -12.17 -7.92
N THR A 35 27.07 -11.68 -7.93
CA THR A 35 28.12 -12.21 -7.06
C THR A 35 27.86 -11.84 -5.59
N GLU A 36 28.53 -12.51 -4.65
CA GLU A 36 28.38 -12.20 -3.22
C GLU A 36 28.88 -10.80 -2.87
N GLU A 37 29.92 -10.32 -3.56
CA GLU A 37 30.43 -8.96 -3.45
C GLU A 37 29.37 -7.96 -3.90
N GLN A 38 28.80 -8.15 -5.10
CA GLN A 38 27.74 -7.29 -5.62
C GLN A 38 26.51 -7.27 -4.69
N LYS A 39 26.10 -8.42 -4.15
CA LYS A 39 24.99 -8.51 -3.18
C LYS A 39 25.29 -7.68 -1.92
N THR A 40 26.53 -7.74 -1.43
CA THR A 40 26.97 -7.00 -0.25
C THR A 40 26.97 -5.49 -0.50
N GLU A 41 27.53 -5.05 -1.62
CA GLU A 41 27.52 -3.63 -2.02
C GLU A 41 26.10 -3.08 -2.21
N ILE A 42 25.25 -3.82 -2.92
CA ILE A 42 23.84 -3.43 -3.12
C ILE A 42 23.10 -3.35 -1.78
N LYS A 43 23.40 -4.23 -0.82
CA LYS A 43 22.81 -4.18 0.52
C LYS A 43 23.25 -2.89 1.24
N ALA A 44 24.54 -2.55 1.18
CA ALA A 44 25.07 -1.32 1.76
C ALA A 44 24.42 -0.06 1.16
N ILE A 45 24.31 -0.01 -0.19
CA ILE A 45 23.64 1.09 -0.92
C ILE A 45 22.19 1.25 -0.44
N ARG A 46 21.45 0.15 -0.26
CA ARG A 46 20.06 0.18 0.19
C ARG A 46 19.90 0.66 1.63
N GLU A 47 20.78 0.23 2.54
CA GLU A 47 20.72 0.69 3.93
C GLU A 47 21.10 2.17 4.04
N ALA A 48 22.09 2.64 3.27
CA ALA A 48 22.44 4.05 3.19
C ALA A 48 21.27 4.90 2.65
N ALA A 49 20.63 4.47 1.57
CA ALA A 49 19.44 5.15 1.02
C ALA A 49 18.27 5.17 2.02
N LYS A 50 18.08 4.09 2.76
CA LYS A 50 17.04 3.98 3.80
C LYS A 50 17.34 4.90 4.99
N ALA A 51 18.61 5.08 5.37
CA ALA A 51 19.01 6.05 6.38
C ALA A 51 18.74 7.49 5.91
N LYS A 52 19.15 7.84 4.68
CA LYS A 52 18.85 9.15 4.06
C LYS A 52 17.34 9.43 4.03
N ALA A 53 16.53 8.45 3.61
CA ALA A 53 15.08 8.59 3.56
C ALA A 53 14.43 8.71 4.95
N GLN A 54 15.02 8.10 5.98
CA GLN A 54 14.55 8.25 7.36
C GLN A 54 14.91 9.62 7.96
N ALA A 55 16.05 10.19 7.58
CA ALA A 55 16.44 11.54 7.97
C ALA A 55 15.46 12.60 7.40
N LEU A 56 14.90 12.36 6.22
CA LEU A 56 13.86 13.20 5.60
C LEU A 56 12.44 12.91 6.13
N ARG A 57 12.30 12.24 7.27
CA ARG A 57 10.98 11.97 7.82
C ARG A 57 10.37 13.30 8.27
N PRO A 58 9.22 13.70 7.70
CA PRO A 58 8.59 14.97 8.07
C PRO A 58 8.13 14.94 9.52
N ALA A 59 8.02 16.13 10.13
CA ALA A 59 7.36 16.31 11.42
C ALA A 59 5.89 15.83 11.35
N GLU A 60 5.27 15.59 12.51
CA GLU A 60 3.87 15.14 12.54
C GLU A 60 2.96 16.20 11.90
N GLY A 61 2.25 15.82 10.83
CA GLY A 61 1.37 16.71 10.08
C GLY A 61 1.93 17.22 8.75
N GLU A 62 3.23 17.14 8.54
CA GLU A 62 3.87 17.63 7.31
C GLU A 62 3.93 16.59 6.18
N ALA A 63 3.91 17.07 4.95
CA ALA A 63 4.10 16.23 3.79
C ALA A 63 5.60 15.93 3.60
N PRO A 64 6.00 14.68 3.29
CA PRO A 64 7.40 14.37 3.03
C PRO A 64 7.88 15.12 1.79
N ASP A 65 9.11 15.63 1.84
CA ASP A 65 9.77 16.22 0.68
C ASP A 65 9.92 15.16 -0.43
N ARG A 66 9.14 15.33 -1.49
CA ARG A 66 9.08 14.36 -2.58
C ARG A 66 10.24 14.50 -3.55
N GLU A 67 10.81 15.69 -3.68
CA GLU A 67 11.94 15.94 -4.57
C GLU A 67 13.19 15.31 -3.96
N ALA A 68 13.43 15.54 -2.68
CA ALA A 68 14.52 14.89 -1.96
C ALA A 68 14.37 13.35 -1.95
N LEU A 69 13.16 12.81 -1.77
CA LEU A 69 12.93 11.37 -1.88
C LEU A 69 13.13 10.81 -3.30
N ARG A 70 12.82 11.59 -4.34
CA ARG A 70 13.11 11.21 -5.74
C ARG A 70 14.60 11.22 -6.01
N ALA A 71 15.30 12.26 -5.57
CA ALA A 71 16.76 12.37 -5.68
C ALA A 71 17.46 11.18 -5.00
N ILE A 72 17.06 10.81 -3.78
CA ILE A 72 17.58 9.60 -3.11
C ILE A 72 17.32 8.36 -3.96
N LYS A 73 16.14 8.22 -4.55
CA LYS A 73 15.81 7.05 -5.38
C LYS A 73 16.68 6.98 -6.64
N GLU A 74 16.89 8.10 -7.32
CA GLU A 74 17.73 8.21 -8.52
C GLU A 74 19.20 7.97 -8.20
N GLU A 75 19.71 8.55 -7.12
CA GLU A 75 21.06 8.30 -6.62
C GLU A 75 21.26 6.81 -6.30
N THR A 76 20.32 6.21 -5.57
CA THR A 76 20.35 4.78 -5.22
C THR A 76 20.33 3.92 -6.48
N GLN A 77 19.50 4.26 -7.46
CA GLN A 77 19.42 3.53 -8.72
C GLN A 77 20.75 3.62 -9.48
N THR A 78 21.34 4.80 -9.56
CA THR A 78 22.61 5.04 -10.23
C THR A 78 23.75 4.28 -9.55
N ALA A 79 23.82 4.34 -8.22
CA ALA A 79 24.80 3.59 -7.43
C ALA A 79 24.66 2.08 -7.64
N MET A 80 23.44 1.55 -7.61
CA MET A 80 23.21 0.12 -7.89
C MET A 80 23.63 -0.25 -9.32
N MET A 81 23.35 0.57 -10.33
CA MET A 81 23.77 0.29 -11.72
C MET A 81 25.29 0.20 -11.83
N LYS A 82 26.04 1.03 -11.12
CA LYS A 82 27.51 1.01 -11.14
C LYS A 82 28.11 -0.33 -10.68
N VAL A 83 27.46 -1.00 -9.74
CA VAL A 83 27.87 -2.32 -9.21
C VAL A 83 27.64 -3.45 -10.22
N LEU A 84 26.68 -3.28 -11.13
CA LEU A 84 26.35 -4.31 -12.14
C LEU A 84 27.34 -4.31 -13.30
N THR A 85 27.61 -5.49 -13.84
CA THR A 85 28.39 -5.69 -15.07
C THR A 85 27.62 -5.18 -16.30
N ALA A 86 28.31 -4.98 -17.43
CA ALA A 86 27.66 -4.57 -18.67
C ALA A 86 26.57 -5.56 -19.11
N GLU A 87 26.82 -6.86 -19.00
CA GLU A 87 25.88 -7.94 -19.33
C GLU A 87 24.64 -7.91 -18.41
N GLN A 88 24.83 -7.77 -17.10
CA GLN A 88 23.73 -7.67 -16.13
C GLN A 88 22.86 -6.43 -16.38
N ARG A 89 23.47 -5.29 -16.77
CA ARG A 89 22.72 -4.07 -17.13
C ARG A 89 21.90 -4.28 -18.39
N ALA A 90 22.47 -4.92 -19.41
CA ALA A 90 21.77 -5.24 -20.65
C ALA A 90 20.58 -6.18 -20.38
N GLN A 91 20.78 -7.23 -19.59
CA GLN A 91 19.73 -8.16 -19.17
C GLN A 91 18.58 -7.42 -18.47
N LEU A 92 18.90 -6.44 -17.62
CA LEU A 92 17.92 -5.66 -16.89
C LEU A 92 17.07 -4.75 -17.80
N GLU A 93 17.69 -4.11 -18.79
CA GLU A 93 16.97 -3.31 -19.78
C GLU A 93 16.06 -4.19 -20.64
N THR A 94 16.54 -5.37 -21.06
CA THR A 94 15.70 -6.35 -21.78
C THR A 94 14.51 -6.78 -20.94
N GLN A 95 14.70 -7.12 -19.67
CA GLN A 95 13.60 -7.47 -18.75
C GLN A 95 12.62 -6.30 -18.56
N ARG A 96 13.11 -5.05 -18.53
CA ARG A 96 12.25 -3.86 -18.44
C ARG A 96 11.41 -3.67 -19.69
N ALA A 97 12.02 -3.80 -20.87
CA ALA A 97 11.35 -3.68 -22.16
C ALA A 97 10.28 -4.76 -22.32
N ALA A 98 10.66 -6.04 -22.12
CA ALA A 98 9.74 -7.17 -22.16
C ALA A 98 8.57 -6.99 -21.18
N ARG A 99 8.84 -6.55 -19.95
CA ARG A 99 7.79 -6.25 -18.98
C ARG A 99 6.87 -5.13 -19.43
N LYS A 100 7.41 -4.06 -20.02
CA LYS A 100 6.62 -2.93 -20.49
C LYS A 100 5.68 -3.37 -21.61
N GLU A 101 6.21 -4.10 -22.59
CA GLU A 101 5.46 -4.66 -23.71
C GLU A 101 4.38 -5.63 -23.25
N ALA A 102 4.75 -6.59 -22.39
CA ALA A 102 3.82 -7.51 -21.75
C ALA A 102 2.69 -6.75 -21.01
N TRP A 103 2.99 -5.64 -20.34
CA TRP A 103 1.98 -4.78 -19.71
C TRP A 103 1.11 -3.99 -20.70
N GLU A 104 1.60 -3.71 -21.90
CA GLU A 104 0.86 -3.02 -22.97
C GLU A 104 -0.14 -3.95 -23.64
N GLN A 105 0.21 -5.23 -23.76
CA GLN A 105 -0.66 -6.27 -24.33
C GLN A 105 -1.81 -6.71 -23.41
N VAL A 106 -1.68 -6.50 -22.09
CA VAL A 106 -2.74 -6.80 -21.11
C VAL A 106 -4.01 -6.01 -21.43
N ASP A 107 -5.13 -6.69 -21.62
CA ASP A 107 -6.45 -6.05 -21.68
C ASP A 107 -6.87 -5.52 -20.30
N LYS A 108 -6.36 -4.33 -19.99
CA LYS A 108 -6.65 -3.62 -18.74
C LYS A 108 -8.12 -3.26 -18.60
N LYS A 109 -8.89 -3.21 -19.70
CA LYS A 109 -10.30 -2.88 -19.66
C LYS A 109 -11.09 -4.10 -19.23
N ALA A 110 -10.87 -5.25 -19.87
CA ALA A 110 -11.47 -6.53 -19.49
C ALA A 110 -11.10 -6.92 -18.05
N MET A 111 -9.82 -6.89 -17.69
CA MET A 111 -9.38 -7.17 -16.30
C MET A 111 -10.08 -6.28 -15.26
N ARG A 112 -10.30 -5.00 -15.58
CA ARG A 112 -11.01 -4.08 -14.67
C ARG A 112 -12.51 -4.36 -14.60
N ALA A 113 -13.11 -4.79 -15.71
CA ALA A 113 -14.51 -5.16 -15.76
C ALA A 113 -14.76 -6.40 -14.90
N GLU A 114 -13.95 -7.45 -15.06
CA GLU A 114 -14.08 -8.68 -14.28
C GLU A 114 -13.81 -8.46 -12.78
N LEU A 115 -12.78 -7.67 -12.43
CA LEU A 115 -12.57 -7.27 -11.03
C LEU A 115 -13.74 -6.48 -10.43
N LYS A 116 -14.48 -5.74 -11.27
CA LYS A 116 -15.67 -4.98 -10.84
C LYS A 116 -16.83 -5.94 -10.64
N GLU A 117 -17.05 -6.84 -11.59
CA GLU A 117 -18.08 -7.88 -11.56
C GLU A 117 -17.91 -8.80 -10.35
N HIS A 118 -16.74 -9.40 -10.15
CA HIS A 118 -16.42 -10.18 -8.96
C HIS A 118 -16.68 -9.39 -7.66
N ARG A 119 -16.38 -8.09 -7.64
CA ARG A 119 -16.73 -7.26 -6.48
C ARG A 119 -18.24 -7.11 -6.31
N GLU A 120 -18.98 -6.87 -7.38
CA GLU A 120 -20.43 -6.62 -7.35
C GLU A 120 -21.24 -7.88 -7.03
N GLU A 121 -20.81 -9.04 -7.51
CA GLU A 121 -21.52 -10.31 -7.39
C GLU A 121 -21.09 -11.13 -6.17
N GLU A 122 -19.79 -11.20 -5.88
CA GLU A 122 -19.30 -12.05 -4.77
C GLU A 122 -19.11 -11.26 -3.47
N VAL A 123 -18.49 -10.07 -3.58
CA VAL A 123 -18.07 -9.31 -2.39
C VAL A 123 -19.21 -8.47 -1.82
N MET A 124 -19.91 -7.71 -2.67
CA MET A 124 -20.89 -6.72 -2.23
C MET A 124 -22.12 -7.34 -1.55
N PRO A 125 -22.72 -8.46 -2.00
CA PRO A 125 -23.88 -9.04 -1.33
C PRO A 125 -23.56 -9.48 0.10
N VAL A 126 -22.38 -10.08 0.29
CA VAL A 126 -21.91 -10.48 1.62
C VAL A 126 -21.68 -9.27 2.52
N LEU A 127 -21.07 -8.19 2.00
CA LEU A 127 -20.88 -6.96 2.77
C LEU A 127 -22.21 -6.25 3.11
N ARG A 128 -23.19 -6.26 2.20
CA ARG A 128 -24.54 -5.73 2.45
C ARG A 128 -25.27 -6.55 3.51
N ALA A 129 -25.22 -7.87 3.43
CA ALA A 129 -25.78 -8.75 4.45
C ALA A 129 -25.12 -8.52 5.83
N ALA A 130 -23.80 -8.38 5.88
CA ALA A 130 -23.09 -8.03 7.11
C ALA A 130 -23.47 -6.64 7.63
N ARG A 131 -23.74 -5.67 6.74
CA ARG A 131 -24.22 -4.35 7.14
C ARG A 131 -25.64 -4.40 7.69
N ALA A 132 -26.53 -5.19 7.08
CA ALA A 132 -27.90 -5.42 7.57
C ALA A 132 -27.90 -6.09 8.96
N GLN A 133 -26.98 -7.04 9.19
CA GLN A 133 -26.76 -7.60 10.53
C GLN A 133 -26.35 -6.52 11.54
N LEU A 134 -25.46 -5.60 11.17
CA LEU A 134 -25.13 -4.46 12.03
C LEU A 134 -26.36 -3.58 12.30
N ASP A 135 -27.19 -3.30 11.28
CA ASP A 135 -28.42 -2.52 11.48
C ASP A 135 -29.38 -3.16 12.47
N ALA A 136 -29.39 -4.48 12.63
CA ALA A 136 -30.20 -5.12 13.68
C ALA A 136 -29.77 -4.72 15.11
N PHE A 137 -28.51 -4.33 15.32
CA PHE A 137 -27.97 -3.90 16.61
C PHE A 137 -27.98 -2.37 16.81
N ILE A 138 -28.25 -1.59 15.75
CA ILE A 138 -28.28 -0.13 15.83
C ILE A 138 -29.68 0.34 16.26
N ASP A 139 -29.70 1.27 17.21
CA ASP A 139 -30.92 1.87 17.74
C ASP A 139 -31.68 2.66 16.66
N ALA A 140 -32.98 2.82 16.82
CA ALA A 140 -33.81 3.51 15.82
C ALA A 140 -33.37 4.97 15.59
N GLU A 141 -33.01 5.69 16.65
CA GLU A 141 -32.53 7.09 16.57
C GLU A 141 -31.16 7.17 15.86
N ASP A 142 -30.27 6.24 16.16
CA ASP A 142 -28.94 6.18 15.55
C ASP A 142 -29.02 5.82 14.06
N LYS A 143 -29.99 4.97 13.65
CA LYS A 143 -30.25 4.69 12.23
C LYS A 143 -30.60 5.96 11.45
N VAL A 144 -31.53 6.75 11.97
CA VAL A 144 -31.92 8.04 11.36
C VAL A 144 -30.71 8.97 11.26
N THR A 145 -29.89 9.02 12.31
CA THR A 145 -28.65 9.82 12.32
C THR A 145 -27.65 9.32 11.27
N ILE A 146 -27.45 8.01 11.14
CA ILE A 146 -26.57 7.41 10.14
C ILE A 146 -27.07 7.69 8.72
N ASP A 147 -28.37 7.65 8.47
CA ASP A 147 -28.96 7.97 7.17
C ASP A 147 -28.72 9.43 6.77
N ARG A 148 -28.92 10.37 7.70
CA ARG A 148 -28.54 11.78 7.50
C ARG A 148 -27.04 11.92 7.18
N LEU A 149 -26.18 11.24 7.93
CA LEU A 149 -24.73 11.27 7.70
C LEU A 149 -24.33 10.64 6.35
N ARG A 150 -25.05 9.63 5.87
CA ARG A 150 -24.79 9.01 4.55
C ARG A 150 -24.93 10.02 3.42
N GLU A 151 -25.92 10.89 3.48
CA GLU A 151 -26.15 11.93 2.46
C GLU A 151 -25.06 13.03 2.55
N VAL A 152 -24.76 13.54 3.76
CA VAL A 152 -23.66 14.50 3.98
C VAL A 152 -22.32 13.97 3.43
N PHE A 153 -22.00 12.70 3.70
CA PHE A 153 -20.74 12.08 3.25
C PHE A 153 -20.79 11.52 1.82
N ALA A 154 -21.96 11.47 1.18
CA ALA A 154 -22.09 11.22 -0.25
C ALA A 154 -21.59 12.43 -1.03
N ASP A 155 -21.96 13.63 -0.57
CA ASP A 155 -21.65 14.92 -1.20
C ASP A 155 -20.27 15.47 -0.88
N ARG A 156 -19.52 14.83 0.03
CA ARG A 156 -18.11 15.17 0.32
C ARG A 156 -17.37 15.48 -0.96
N ALA A 157 -17.15 16.79 -1.21
CA ALA A 157 -17.06 17.51 -2.49
C ALA A 157 -15.89 17.14 -3.43
N GLY A 158 -15.44 15.89 -3.38
CA GLY A 158 -14.26 15.43 -4.08
C GLY A 158 -14.08 13.93 -4.16
N LYS A 159 -15.09 13.05 -3.98
CA LYS A 159 -14.87 11.61 -4.27
C LYS A 159 -14.32 11.38 -5.68
N LYS A 160 -14.78 12.14 -6.69
CA LYS A 160 -14.19 12.17 -8.05
C LYS A 160 -12.96 13.09 -8.14
N ALA A 161 -12.94 14.23 -7.45
CA ALA A 161 -11.81 15.16 -7.52
C ALA A 161 -10.56 14.65 -6.79
N MET A 162 -10.65 13.80 -5.76
CA MET A 162 -9.50 13.36 -4.95
C MET A 162 -8.74 12.17 -5.56
N HIS A 163 -9.40 11.37 -6.39
CA HIS A 163 -8.80 10.24 -7.08
C HIS A 163 -9.16 10.29 -8.56
N PRO A 164 -8.43 11.07 -9.39
CA PRO A 164 -8.52 10.91 -10.83
C PRO A 164 -8.25 9.41 -11.14
N ARG A 165 -9.29 8.72 -11.60
CA ARG A 165 -9.24 7.30 -11.97
C ARG A 165 -8.49 7.21 -13.29
N GLY A 166 -7.20 6.97 -13.24
CA GLY A 166 -6.35 6.82 -14.43
C GLY A 166 -4.89 6.73 -14.02
N GLY A 167 -4.09 5.94 -14.73
CA GLY A 167 -2.74 5.55 -14.32
C GLY A 167 -1.78 6.71 -14.07
N HIS A 168 -0.70 6.42 -13.33
CA HIS A 168 0.46 7.29 -13.11
C HIS A 168 0.13 8.76 -12.88
N ARG A 169 -0.17 9.11 -11.61
CA ARG A 169 -0.16 10.50 -11.14
C ARG A 169 1.19 11.14 -11.51
N ALA A 170 1.23 11.86 -12.62
CA ALA A 170 1.99 13.09 -12.66
C ALA A 170 1.48 13.96 -11.48
N PRO A 171 2.39 14.64 -10.76
CA PRO A 171 1.97 15.53 -9.68
C PRO A 171 0.96 16.52 -10.25
N ALA A 172 -0.14 16.75 -9.53
CA ALA A 172 -0.70 18.10 -9.56
C ALA A 172 0.39 18.96 -8.88
N GLN A 173 1.33 19.48 -9.66
CA GLN A 173 2.30 20.47 -9.19
C GLN A 173 1.50 21.73 -8.84
N GLY A 174 1.76 22.31 -7.67
CA GLY A 174 1.24 23.61 -7.25
C GLY A 174 -0.27 23.66 -6.94
N GLU A 175 -0.86 24.82 -7.26
CA GLU A 175 -2.19 25.34 -6.90
C GLU A 175 -3.33 24.32 -6.87
N LYS A 176 -3.34 23.32 -7.77
CA LYS A 176 -4.39 22.28 -7.79
C LYS A 176 -4.35 21.34 -6.58
N ALA A 177 -3.18 21.15 -5.98
CA ALA A 177 -3.03 20.35 -4.76
C ALA A 177 -3.45 21.14 -3.52
N GLU A 178 -3.11 22.42 -3.46
CA GLU A 178 -3.50 23.35 -2.38
C GLU A 178 -5.00 23.62 -2.40
N ALA A 179 -5.57 23.97 -3.57
CA ALA A 179 -7.01 24.13 -3.71
C ALA A 179 -7.81 22.87 -3.34
N ARG A 180 -7.23 21.67 -3.50
CA ARG A 180 -7.85 20.42 -3.01
C ARG A 180 -7.76 20.25 -1.49
N ARG A 181 -6.67 20.72 -0.87
CA ARG A 181 -6.52 20.73 0.59
C ARG A 181 -7.48 21.73 1.20
N GLU A 182 -7.50 22.96 0.70
CA GLU A 182 -8.41 24.02 1.11
C GLU A 182 -9.87 23.58 0.98
N LYS A 183 -10.28 23.03 -0.18
CA LYS A 183 -11.63 22.46 -0.33
C LYS A 183 -11.95 21.37 0.68
N MET A 184 -10.95 20.57 1.08
CA MET A 184 -11.16 19.52 2.07
C MET A 184 -11.18 20.07 3.50
N GLU A 185 -10.38 21.08 3.80
CA GLU A 185 -10.36 21.76 5.08
C GLU A 185 -11.63 22.55 5.30
N ALA A 186 -12.07 23.32 4.29
CA ALA A 186 -13.36 24.00 4.28
C ALA A 186 -14.51 23.02 4.51
N TRP A 187 -14.57 21.91 3.75
CA TRP A 187 -15.60 20.89 3.96
C TRP A 187 -15.53 20.24 5.35
N ARG A 188 -14.33 20.06 5.92
CA ARG A 188 -14.19 19.51 7.29
C ARG A 188 -14.64 20.49 8.35
N ALA A 189 -14.38 21.78 8.15
CA ALA A 189 -14.84 22.84 9.04
C ALA A 189 -16.36 22.97 8.97
N GLU A 190 -16.94 22.95 7.77
CA GLU A 190 -18.38 22.99 7.54
C GLU A 190 -19.12 21.80 8.16
N HIS A 191 -18.52 20.61 8.12
CA HIS A 191 -19.12 19.37 8.65
C HIS A 191 -18.42 18.85 9.91
N GLU A 192 -17.88 19.74 10.75
CA GLU A 192 -17.15 19.33 11.96
C GLU A 192 -18.04 18.50 12.90
N GLU A 193 -19.27 18.95 13.13
CA GLU A 193 -20.25 18.27 13.98
C GLU A 193 -20.66 16.91 13.41
N ASP A 194 -20.84 16.81 12.10
CA ASP A 194 -21.16 15.54 11.42
C ASP A 194 -20.01 14.54 11.55
N ILE A 195 -18.77 15.01 11.46
CA ILE A 195 -17.56 14.19 11.66
C ILE A 195 -17.47 13.73 13.13
N ALA A 196 -17.74 14.62 14.09
CA ALA A 196 -17.75 14.29 15.51
C ALA A 196 -18.84 13.26 15.84
N THR A 197 -20.04 13.45 15.31
CA THR A 197 -21.18 12.52 15.43
C THR A 197 -20.84 11.15 14.87
N LEU A 198 -20.30 11.09 13.64
CA LEU A 198 -19.88 9.83 13.03
C LEU A 198 -18.82 9.12 13.87
N LYS A 199 -17.88 9.87 14.45
CA LYS A 199 -16.85 9.32 15.34
C LYS A 199 -17.46 8.73 16.61
N ALA A 200 -18.41 9.43 17.23
CA ALA A 200 -19.13 8.95 18.42
C ALA A 200 -19.91 7.66 18.12
N LEU A 201 -20.66 7.61 17.03
CA LEU A 201 -21.38 6.40 16.59
C LEU A 201 -20.41 5.24 16.27
N THR A 202 -19.27 5.55 15.65
CA THR A 202 -18.22 4.56 15.38
C THR A 202 -17.66 3.97 16.67
N GLU A 203 -17.53 4.78 17.72
CA GLU A 203 -17.09 4.33 19.04
C GLU A 203 -18.15 3.47 19.73
N LYS A 204 -19.40 3.94 19.73
CA LYS A 204 -20.55 3.23 20.30
C LYS A 204 -20.69 1.81 19.75
N TYR A 205 -20.59 1.65 18.43
CA TYR A 205 -20.74 0.35 17.76
C TYR A 205 -19.42 -0.36 17.44
N ARG A 206 -18.31 0.04 18.09
CA ARG A 206 -16.96 -0.49 17.80
C ARG A 206 -16.87 -2.01 17.96
N GLU A 207 -17.46 -2.54 19.03
CA GLU A 207 -17.39 -3.98 19.36
C GLU A 207 -18.17 -4.82 18.34
N ASP A 208 -19.40 -4.43 17.99
CA ASP A 208 -20.21 -5.13 17.00
C ASP A 208 -19.58 -5.10 15.60
N ILE A 209 -19.04 -3.94 15.19
CA ILE A 209 -18.28 -3.82 13.94
C ILE A 209 -17.05 -4.76 13.95
N SER A 210 -16.39 -4.89 15.10
CA SER A 210 -15.21 -5.76 15.24
C SER A 210 -15.59 -7.24 15.13
N ARG A 211 -16.66 -7.67 15.80
CA ARG A 211 -17.20 -9.03 15.72
C ARG A 211 -17.57 -9.40 14.28
N ILE A 212 -18.26 -8.52 13.55
CA ILE A 212 -18.62 -8.72 12.15
C ILE A 212 -17.37 -8.87 11.27
N ARG A 213 -16.34 -8.05 11.51
CA ARG A 213 -15.08 -8.13 10.75
C ARG A 213 -14.30 -9.39 10.99
N GLU A 214 -14.28 -9.88 12.23
CA GLU A 214 -13.61 -11.14 12.56
C GLU A 214 -14.27 -12.30 11.83
N ARG A 215 -15.61 -12.31 11.78
CA ARG A 215 -16.38 -13.27 10.98
C ARG A 215 -16.10 -13.18 9.48
N LEU A 216 -15.94 -11.97 8.94
CA LEU A 216 -15.64 -11.74 7.51
C LEU A 216 -14.17 -11.99 7.15
N ALA A 217 -13.25 -12.00 8.13
CA ALA A 217 -11.81 -12.14 7.89
C ALA A 217 -11.40 -13.33 6.99
N PRO A 218 -11.95 -14.56 7.15
CA PRO A 218 -11.67 -15.66 6.23
C PRO A 218 -12.11 -15.36 4.79
N GLN A 219 -13.35 -14.88 4.58
CA GLN A 219 -13.85 -14.55 3.24
C GLN A 219 -13.03 -13.43 2.58
N MET A 220 -12.64 -12.40 3.35
CA MET A 220 -11.74 -11.36 2.86
C MET A 220 -10.38 -11.88 2.39
N LYS A 221 -9.90 -12.99 2.97
CA LYS A 221 -8.68 -13.67 2.52
C LYS A 221 -8.93 -14.32 1.16
N THR A 222 -10.02 -15.08 1.03
CA THR A 222 -10.46 -15.75 -0.21
C THR A 222 -10.64 -14.75 -1.35
N TRP A 223 -11.41 -13.67 -1.15
CA TRP A 223 -11.55 -12.59 -2.15
C TRP A 223 -10.21 -11.96 -2.54
N GLY A 224 -9.26 -11.93 -1.60
CA GLY A 224 -7.91 -11.44 -1.85
C GLY A 224 -7.08 -12.38 -2.74
N GLU A 225 -7.40 -13.67 -2.77
CA GLU A 225 -6.80 -14.71 -3.59
C GLU A 225 -7.49 -14.77 -4.96
N GLU A 226 -8.83 -14.74 -5.00
CA GLU A 226 -9.62 -14.67 -6.25
C GLU A 226 -9.27 -13.44 -7.08
N LYS A 227 -9.22 -12.24 -6.49
CA LYS A 227 -8.77 -11.03 -7.21
C LYS A 227 -7.35 -11.14 -7.75
N ARG A 228 -6.49 -11.95 -7.12
CA ARG A 228 -5.15 -12.20 -7.67
C ARG A 228 -5.22 -13.18 -8.83
N ALA A 229 -6.06 -14.21 -8.74
CA ALA A 229 -6.30 -15.14 -9.83
C ALA A 229 -6.80 -14.38 -11.07
N ILE A 230 -7.85 -13.55 -10.92
CA ILE A 230 -8.35 -12.66 -11.99
C ILE A 230 -7.20 -11.83 -12.57
N VAL A 231 -6.42 -11.14 -11.74
CA VAL A 231 -5.29 -10.34 -12.25
C VAL A 231 -4.23 -11.19 -12.94
N ASN A 232 -3.96 -12.41 -12.49
CA ASN A 232 -2.96 -13.28 -13.07
C ASN A 232 -3.42 -13.87 -14.41
N GLU A 233 -4.71 -14.08 -14.62
CA GLU A 233 -5.27 -14.56 -15.89
C GLU A 233 -4.98 -13.60 -17.05
N TYR A 234 -5.02 -12.29 -16.79
CA TYR A 234 -4.68 -11.28 -17.80
C TYR A 234 -3.18 -10.97 -17.88
N LEU A 235 -2.38 -11.40 -16.89
CA LEU A 235 -0.95 -11.11 -16.87
C LEU A 235 -0.17 -12.25 -17.52
N PRO A 236 0.76 -11.94 -18.44
CA PRO A 236 1.74 -12.91 -18.92
C PRO A 236 2.46 -13.59 -17.76
N GLU A 237 2.82 -14.86 -17.91
CA GLU A 237 3.37 -15.72 -16.86
C GLU A 237 4.59 -15.07 -16.17
N GLU A 238 5.42 -14.36 -16.93
CA GLU A 238 6.61 -13.65 -16.44
C GLU A 238 6.27 -12.46 -15.52
N LEU A 239 5.04 -11.93 -15.64
CA LEU A 239 4.51 -10.83 -14.84
C LEU A 239 3.62 -11.27 -13.69
N GLN A 240 3.18 -12.53 -13.70
CA GLN A 240 2.41 -13.09 -12.62
C GLN A 240 3.22 -12.99 -11.33
N ARG A 241 2.60 -12.40 -10.31
CA ARG A 241 3.27 -12.27 -9.02
C ARG A 241 3.23 -13.64 -8.36
N GLY A 242 4.32 -14.38 -8.45
CA GLY A 242 4.50 -15.59 -7.65
C GLY A 242 4.09 -15.35 -6.21
N GLU A 243 3.47 -16.36 -5.58
CA GLU A 243 3.02 -16.30 -4.19
C GLU A 243 4.18 -15.83 -3.32
N LYS A 244 4.17 -14.54 -2.96
CA LYS A 244 5.17 -14.07 -2.02
C LYS A 244 4.91 -14.83 -0.72
N PRO A 245 5.90 -15.54 -0.15
CA PRO A 245 5.73 -16.12 1.18
C PRO A 245 5.25 -14.99 2.08
N ARG A 246 4.03 -15.12 2.60
CA ARG A 246 3.48 -14.21 3.60
C ARG A 246 4.48 -14.30 4.75
N ARG A 247 5.38 -13.32 4.87
CA ARG A 247 6.25 -13.16 6.05
C ARG A 247 5.40 -13.49 7.26
N THR A 248 5.82 -14.49 8.04
CA THR A 248 5.15 -14.91 9.27
C THR A 248 4.84 -13.65 10.06
N ARG A 249 3.54 -13.48 10.31
CA ARG A 249 2.91 -12.20 10.63
C ARG A 249 3.26 -11.70 12.03
N GLU A 250 4.09 -12.44 12.74
CA GLU A 250 4.45 -12.30 14.14
C GLU A 250 5.34 -11.08 14.37
N ASN A 251 6.49 -10.98 13.69
CA ASN A 251 7.39 -9.81 13.83
C ASN A 251 6.85 -8.52 13.18
N ALA A 252 5.84 -8.62 12.30
CA ALA A 252 5.18 -7.47 11.69
C ALA A 252 4.00 -6.93 12.52
N ARG A 253 3.53 -7.67 13.53
CA ARG A 253 2.41 -7.27 14.41
C ARG A 253 2.86 -6.27 15.48
N GLU A 254 4.06 -6.45 16.04
CA GLU A 254 4.57 -5.63 17.14
C GLU A 254 4.77 -4.15 16.75
N LYS A 255 5.34 -3.87 15.57
CA LYS A 255 5.42 -2.49 15.03
C LYS A 255 4.11 -1.95 14.45
N LYS A 256 3.09 -2.79 14.23
CA LYS A 256 1.80 -2.37 13.63
C LYS A 256 0.69 -2.12 14.66
N GLY A 257 0.84 -2.51 15.93
CA GLY A 257 -0.17 -2.29 16.97
C GLY A 257 -0.66 -0.83 17.00
N LYS A 258 0.29 0.13 17.11
CA LYS A 258 -0.02 1.57 17.14
C LYS A 258 -0.62 2.13 15.84
N THR A 259 -0.29 1.58 14.67
CA THR A 259 -0.86 2.04 13.39
C THR A 259 -2.22 1.41 13.09
N ARG A 260 -2.49 0.23 13.62
CA ARG A 260 -3.77 -0.48 13.43
C ARG A 260 -4.89 0.20 14.21
N GLU A 261 -4.61 0.67 15.41
CA GLU A 261 -5.56 1.44 16.22
C GLU A 261 -6.00 2.73 15.50
N ARG A 262 -5.04 3.52 14.99
CA ARG A 262 -5.34 4.72 14.16
C ARG A 262 -6.06 4.41 12.83
N ARG A 263 -5.98 3.18 12.29
CA ARG A 263 -6.67 2.78 11.03
C ARG A 263 -8.00 2.06 11.25
N GLY A 264 -8.23 1.46 12.42
CA GLY A 264 -9.46 0.75 12.75
C GLY A 264 -10.70 1.64 12.63
N GLY A 265 -10.59 2.89 13.12
CA GLY A 265 -11.66 3.89 13.05
C GLY A 265 -12.08 4.26 11.63
N LYS A 266 -11.14 4.42 10.69
CA LYS A 266 -11.47 4.77 9.29
C LYS A 266 -12.23 3.66 8.58
N GLY A 267 -11.88 2.41 8.85
CA GLY A 267 -12.65 1.29 8.33
C GLY A 267 -14.06 1.30 8.91
N ALA A 268 -14.19 1.50 10.24
CA ALA A 268 -15.45 1.35 10.96
C ALA A 268 -16.47 2.42 10.56
N ALA A 269 -16.04 3.68 10.47
CA ALA A 269 -16.86 4.76 9.91
C ALA A 269 -17.31 4.48 8.47
N GLY A 270 -16.41 3.95 7.62
CA GLY A 270 -16.77 3.58 6.25
C GLY A 270 -17.75 2.41 6.17
N PHE A 271 -17.72 1.48 7.13
CA PHE A 271 -18.67 0.38 7.23
C PHE A 271 -20.05 0.88 7.68
N LEU A 272 -20.12 1.79 8.67
CA LEU A 272 -21.38 2.41 9.10
C LEU A 272 -22.07 3.18 7.97
N LEU A 273 -21.30 3.97 7.22
CA LEU A 273 -21.80 4.76 6.08
C LEU A 273 -22.08 3.93 4.81
N MET A 274 -21.85 2.62 4.83
CA MET A 274 -22.21 1.75 3.71
C MET A 274 -23.74 1.66 3.60
N LYS A 275 -24.29 1.87 2.41
CA LYS A 275 -25.72 1.63 2.13
C LYS A 275 -25.97 0.11 2.14
N THR A 276 -27.06 -0.29 2.79
CA THR A 276 -27.57 -1.66 2.78
C THR A 276 -28.05 -2.07 1.42
#